data_AF-A0A350QHD3-F1
#
_entry.id   AF-A0A350QHD3-F1
#
_cell.length_a   1.000
_cell.length_b   1.000
_cell.length_c   1.000
_cell.angle_alpha   90.00
_cell.angle_beta   90.00
_cell.angle_gamma   90.00
#
_symmetry.space_group_name_H-M   'P 1'
#
loop_
_entity.id
_entity.type
_entity.pdbx_description
1 polymer ?
#
loop_
_entity_poly.entity_id
_entity_poly.type
_entity_poly.pdbx_seq_one_letter_code
_entity_poly.pdbx_strand_id
1 'polypeptide(L)'
;MLKIILILLVLLPSGSLASEIEPFKSDGCSVFPDGTREQHDLWLACCTAHDYAYWQGGTYQQRLAADKALEACIAKVGEPEIARIMLAGVRAGGTPYLPTKFRWGFGWPYLRG
;
A
#
# COMPACT_ATOMS: atom_id res chain seq x y z
N MET A 1 -35.08 -43.32 2.60
CA MET A 1 -33.60 -43.23 2.64
C MET A 1 -33.05 -42.10 1.78
N LEU A 2 -33.57 -41.85 0.56
CA LEU A 2 -33.15 -40.74 -0.31
C LEU A 2 -33.37 -39.32 0.28
N LYS A 3 -34.42 -39.12 1.09
CA LYS A 3 -34.71 -37.83 1.77
C LYS A 3 -33.71 -37.46 2.88
N ILE A 4 -33.07 -38.44 3.52
CA ILE A 4 -32.11 -38.20 4.62
C ILE A 4 -30.75 -37.76 4.05
N ILE A 5 -30.39 -38.27 2.87
CA ILE A 5 -29.15 -37.92 2.16
C ILE A 5 -29.17 -36.45 1.71
N LEU A 6 -30.35 -35.91 1.34
CA LEU A 6 -30.49 -34.52 0.90
C LEU A 6 -30.31 -33.50 2.05
N ILE A 7 -30.59 -33.89 3.29
CA ILE A 7 -30.49 -33.00 4.47
C ILE A 7 -29.03 -32.88 4.94
N LEU A 8 -28.20 -33.90 4.72
CA LEU A 8 -26.78 -33.92 5.10
C LEU A 8 -25.88 -33.04 4.21
N LEU A 9 -26.34 -32.63 3.02
CA LEU A 9 -25.57 -31.74 2.13
C LEU A 9 -25.66 -30.25 2.49
N VAL A 10 -26.53 -29.85 3.43
CA VAL A 10 -26.87 -28.44 3.69
C VAL A 10 -26.09 -27.84 4.88
N LEU A 11 -25.27 -28.64 5.57
CA LEU A 11 -24.60 -28.24 6.83
C LEU A 11 -23.07 -28.17 6.74
N LEU A 12 -22.50 -27.88 5.56
CA LEU A 12 -21.09 -27.51 5.47
C LEU A 12 -20.92 -26.02 5.80
N PRO A 13 -20.34 -25.65 6.96
CA PRO A 13 -20.02 -24.27 7.24
C PRO A 13 -18.96 -23.81 6.23
N SER A 14 -19.32 -22.83 5.39
CA SER A 14 -18.36 -22.11 4.57
C SER A 14 -17.51 -21.24 5.50
N GLY A 15 -16.41 -21.79 6.01
CA GLY A 15 -15.44 -21.01 6.77
C GLY A 15 -14.84 -19.94 5.85
N SER A 16 -15.27 -18.68 5.99
CA SER A 16 -14.62 -17.56 5.32
C SER A 16 -13.23 -17.36 5.94
N LEU A 17 -12.17 -17.63 5.18
CA LEU A 17 -10.82 -17.21 5.56
C LEU A 17 -10.75 -15.69 5.40
N ALA A 18 -11.07 -14.96 6.46
CA ALA A 18 -10.72 -13.55 6.54
C ALA A 18 -9.20 -13.47 6.60
N SER A 19 -8.56 -13.06 5.50
CA SER A 19 -7.16 -12.67 5.57
C SER A 19 -7.09 -11.42 6.45
N GLU A 20 -6.37 -11.52 7.55
CA GLU A 20 -5.97 -10.37 8.35
C GLU A 20 -4.93 -9.56 7.56
N ILE A 21 -4.88 -8.26 7.84
CA ILE A 21 -3.83 -7.39 7.31
C ILE A 21 -2.57 -7.62 8.14
N GLU A 22 -1.42 -7.70 7.48
CA GLU A 22 -0.13 -7.83 8.17
C GLU A 22 0.15 -6.61 9.06
N PRO A 23 0.93 -6.74 10.15
CA PRO A 23 1.36 -5.59 10.94
C PRO A 23 2.04 -4.53 10.07
N PHE A 24 1.75 -3.25 10.34
CA PHE A 24 2.35 -2.15 9.59
C PHE A 24 3.87 -2.15 9.72
N LYS A 25 4.55 -1.99 8.57
CA LYS A 25 5.99 -1.79 8.47
C LYS A 25 6.27 -0.81 7.34
N SER A 26 7.19 0.12 7.58
CA SER A 26 7.70 1.06 6.57
C SER A 26 9.16 0.72 6.26
N ASP A 27 9.57 0.92 5.02
CA ASP A 27 10.95 0.84 4.56
C ASP A 27 11.53 2.20 4.15
N GLY A 28 10.88 3.29 4.58
CA GLY A 28 11.24 4.66 4.22
C GLY A 28 10.72 4.99 2.82
N CYS A 29 11.54 5.62 1.99
CA CYS A 29 11.20 5.91 0.59
C CYS A 29 11.52 4.74 -0.35
N SER A 30 11.58 3.52 0.19
CA SER A 30 11.84 2.25 -0.48
C SER A 30 13.12 2.20 -1.33
N VAL A 31 13.02 2.59 -2.61
CA VAL A 31 14.14 2.59 -3.57
C VAL A 31 14.63 4.00 -3.90
N PHE A 32 14.11 5.00 -3.19
CA PHE A 32 14.52 6.39 -3.24
C PHE A 32 15.24 6.76 -1.92
N PRO A 33 16.21 7.68 -1.92
CA PRO A 33 16.80 8.18 -0.67
C PRO A 33 15.75 8.78 0.27
N ASP A 34 15.96 8.73 1.58
CA ASP A 34 15.06 9.31 2.60
C ASP A 34 15.24 10.84 2.80
N GLY A 35 16.24 11.39 2.13
CA GLY A 35 16.63 12.79 2.23
C GLY A 35 17.79 13.14 1.30
N THR A 36 18.36 14.33 1.50
CA THR A 36 19.55 14.78 0.77
C THR A 36 20.83 14.19 1.39
N ARG A 37 22.00 14.48 0.80
CA ARG A 37 23.30 14.08 1.37
C ARG A 37 23.60 14.79 2.69
N GLU A 38 23.06 15.99 2.88
CA GLU A 38 23.24 16.80 4.07
C GLU A 38 22.16 16.50 5.13
N GLN A 39 20.94 16.21 4.68
CA GLN A 39 19.77 15.95 5.52
C GLN A 39 19.19 14.60 5.14
N HIS A 40 19.77 13.52 5.66
CA HIS A 40 19.50 12.14 5.26
C HIS A 40 18.04 11.68 5.47
N ASP A 41 17.28 12.33 6.37
CA ASP A 41 15.90 11.96 6.70
C ASP A 41 14.88 13.05 6.33
N LEU A 42 15.26 14.00 5.45
CA LEU A 42 14.50 15.23 5.18
C LEU A 42 13.02 15.00 4.85
N TRP A 43 12.70 13.92 4.12
CA TRP A 43 11.32 13.58 3.74
C TRP A 43 10.91 12.18 4.18
N LEU A 44 11.69 11.54 5.05
CA LEU A 44 11.39 10.21 5.61
C LEU A 44 9.97 10.15 6.19
N ALA A 45 9.57 11.17 6.96
CA ALA A 45 8.23 11.24 7.54
C ALA A 45 7.11 11.28 6.48
N CYS A 46 7.35 11.91 5.33
CA CYS A 46 6.40 11.92 4.21
C CYS A 46 6.25 10.51 3.62
N CYS A 47 7.37 9.80 3.44
CA CYS A 47 7.38 8.44 2.92
C CYS A 47 6.74 7.45 3.91
N THR A 48 7.02 7.53 5.21
CA THR A 48 6.37 6.68 6.22
C THR A 48 4.85 6.87 6.26
N ALA A 49 4.36 8.10 6.09
CA ALA A 49 2.93 8.37 6.00
C ALA A 49 2.30 7.80 4.71
N HIS A 50 3.03 7.87 3.59
CA HIS A 50 2.62 7.28 2.32
C HIS A 50 2.59 5.75 2.39
N ASP A 51 3.61 5.14 2.98
CA ASP A 51 3.69 3.71 3.27
C ASP A 51 2.50 3.23 4.10
N TYR A 52 2.05 4.01 5.09
CA TYR A 52 0.87 3.64 5.87
C TYR A 52 -0.39 3.57 5.01
N ALA A 53 -0.58 4.52 4.11
CA ALA A 53 -1.69 4.48 3.15
C ALA A 53 -1.56 3.30 2.17
N TYR A 54 -0.34 3.04 1.70
CA TYR A 54 -0.03 1.94 0.78
C TYR A 54 -0.20 0.57 1.43
N TRP A 55 0.21 0.43 2.69
CA TRP A 55 -0.02 -0.76 3.51
C TRP A 55 -1.51 -1.06 3.61
N GLN A 56 -2.30 -0.05 3.99
CA GLN A 56 -3.75 -0.16 4.16
C GLN A 56 -4.45 -0.53 2.83
N GLY A 57 -3.98 0.05 1.72
CA GLY A 57 -4.62 -0.09 0.42
C GLY A 57 -5.99 0.58 0.36
N GLY A 58 -6.81 0.15 -0.60
CA GLY A 58 -8.14 0.70 -0.86
C GLY A 58 -8.40 0.92 -2.36
N THR A 59 -9.29 1.86 -2.67
CA THR A 59 -9.66 2.18 -4.05
C THR A 59 -8.54 2.90 -4.81
N TYR A 60 -8.61 2.88 -6.14
CA TYR A 60 -7.73 3.66 -7.01
C TYR A 60 -7.70 5.17 -6.67
N GLN A 61 -8.84 5.74 -6.27
CA GLN A 61 -8.92 7.15 -5.89
C GLN A 61 -8.20 7.42 -4.56
N GLN A 62 -8.27 6.49 -3.60
CA GLN A 62 -7.49 6.58 -2.36
C GLN A 62 -5.99 6.47 -2.64
N ARG A 63 -5.57 5.59 -3.55
CA ARG A 63 -4.17 5.55 -4.01
C ARG A 63 -3.74 6.88 -4.61
N LEU A 64 -4.53 7.43 -5.53
CA LEU A 64 -4.23 8.74 -6.15
C LEU A 64 -4.15 9.86 -5.10
N ALA A 65 -5.02 9.84 -4.10
CA ALA A 65 -4.99 10.80 -3.01
C ALA A 65 -3.72 10.64 -2.15
N ALA A 66 -3.32 9.41 -1.83
CA ALA A 66 -2.08 9.13 -1.10
C ALA A 66 -0.85 9.62 -1.87
N ASP A 67 -0.78 9.35 -3.18
CA ASP A 67 0.33 9.77 -4.05
C ASP A 67 0.45 11.31 -4.13
N LYS A 68 -0.69 12.01 -4.22
CA LYS A 68 -0.73 13.48 -4.19
C LYS A 68 -0.40 14.05 -2.81
N ALA A 69 -0.76 13.36 -1.74
CA ALA A 69 -0.39 13.76 -0.39
C ALA A 69 1.12 13.66 -0.16
N LEU A 70 1.76 12.62 -0.71
CA LEU A 70 3.23 12.49 -0.73
C LEU A 70 3.87 13.67 -1.46
N GLU A 71 3.43 13.98 -2.69
CA GLU A 71 3.91 15.13 -3.46
C GLU A 71 3.79 16.43 -2.65
N ALA A 72 2.61 16.70 -2.08
CA ALA A 72 2.37 17.92 -1.30
C ALA A 72 3.26 17.98 -0.04
N CYS A 73 3.47 16.86 0.65
CA CYS A 73 4.33 16.77 1.83
C CYS A 73 5.79 17.09 1.48
N ILE A 74 6.31 16.48 0.41
CA ILE A 74 7.70 16.69 -0.03
C ILE A 74 7.91 18.13 -0.51
N ALA A 75 6.95 18.68 -1.26
CA ALA A 75 7.01 20.08 -1.68
C ALA A 75 7.04 21.03 -0.47
N LYS A 76 6.33 20.71 0.62
CA LYS A 76 6.30 21.50 1.86
C LYS A 76 7.62 21.45 2.63
N VAL A 77 8.41 20.37 2.52
CA VAL A 77 9.76 20.32 3.11
C VAL A 77 10.82 21.03 2.27
N GLY A 78 10.42 21.69 1.18
CA GLY A 78 11.28 22.54 0.36
C GLY A 78 11.77 21.90 -0.94
N GLU A 79 11.27 20.70 -1.29
CA GLU A 79 11.80 19.89 -2.41
C GLU A 79 10.74 19.64 -3.51
N PRO A 80 10.17 20.67 -4.16
CA PRO A 80 9.06 20.52 -5.10
C PRO A 80 9.42 19.79 -6.40
N GLU A 81 10.70 19.76 -6.80
CA GLU A 81 11.15 18.98 -7.95
C GLU A 81 11.21 17.50 -7.62
N ILE A 82 11.79 17.14 -6.48
CA ILE A 82 11.80 15.78 -5.95
C ILE A 82 10.36 15.28 -5.75
N ALA A 83 9.47 16.13 -5.24
CA ALA A 83 8.05 15.80 -5.08
C ALA A 83 7.40 15.30 -6.37
N ARG A 84 7.63 15.99 -7.50
CA ARG A 84 7.09 15.59 -8.82
C ARG A 84 7.73 14.31 -9.34
N ILE A 85 9.03 14.12 -9.10
CA ILE A 85 9.74 12.89 -9.47
C ILE A 85 9.20 11.70 -8.67
N MET A 86 9.04 11.86 -7.35
CA MET A 86 8.47 10.83 -6.49
C MET A 86 7.03 10.52 -6.89
N LEU A 87 6.20 11.52 -7.20
CA LEU A 87 4.86 11.30 -7.73
C LEU A 87 4.89 10.41 -8.97
N ALA A 88 5.71 10.77 -9.97
CA ALA A 88 5.83 9.96 -11.19
C ALA A 88 6.29 8.52 -10.87
N GLY A 89 7.25 8.37 -9.96
CA GLY A 89 7.76 7.09 -9.48
C GLY A 89 6.68 6.22 -8.84
N VAL A 90 5.91 6.73 -7.86
CA VAL A 90 4.87 5.95 -7.17
C VAL A 90 3.67 5.65 -8.07
N ARG A 91 3.37 6.52 -9.05
CA ARG A 91 2.33 6.25 -10.06
C ARG A 91 2.72 5.09 -10.98
N ALA A 92 3.98 5.01 -11.38
CA ALA A 92 4.48 3.94 -12.24
C ALA A 92 4.76 2.64 -11.47
N GLY A 93 5.47 2.72 -10.33
CA GLY A 93 5.98 1.56 -9.59
C GLY A 93 5.10 1.08 -8.43
N GLY A 94 4.19 1.91 -7.92
CA GLY A 94 3.37 1.60 -6.75
C GLY A 94 2.10 0.78 -7.04
N THR A 95 2.00 0.14 -8.20
CA THR A 95 0.83 -0.62 -8.62
C THR A 95 0.72 -1.96 -7.87
N PRO A 96 -0.50 -2.45 -7.54
CA PRO A 96 -0.70 -3.72 -6.84
C PRO A 96 -0.26 -4.96 -7.65
N TYR A 97 -0.02 -4.79 -8.96
CA TYR A 97 0.33 -5.88 -9.88
C TYR A 97 1.82 -6.17 -10.00
N LEU A 98 2.69 -5.35 -9.39
CA LEU A 98 4.13 -5.61 -9.37
C LEU A 98 4.52 -6.38 -8.11
N PRO A 99 5.46 -7.35 -8.21
CA PRO A 99 5.91 -8.15 -7.06
C PRO A 99 6.90 -7.39 -6.17
N THR A 100 6.58 -6.14 -5.82
CA THR A 100 7.39 -5.29 -4.94
C THR A 100 6.84 -5.31 -3.50
N LYS A 101 7.72 -4.96 -2.54
CA LYS A 101 7.37 -4.86 -1.12
C LYS A 101 6.58 -3.58 -0.78
N PHE A 102 6.66 -2.57 -1.66
CA PHE A 102 6.08 -1.23 -1.51
C PHE A 102 4.92 -0.97 -2.50
N ARG A 103 4.19 -2.01 -2.90
CA ARG A 103 3.03 -1.89 -3.79
C ARG A 103 1.79 -1.37 -3.04
N TRP A 104 0.83 -0.79 -3.75
CA TRP A 104 -0.47 -0.51 -3.16
C TRP A 104 -1.13 -1.78 -2.60
N GLY A 105 -1.60 -1.72 -1.36
CA GLY A 105 -2.15 -2.85 -0.63
C GLY A 105 -1.11 -3.84 -0.11
N PHE A 106 0.15 -3.44 0.11
CA PHE A 106 1.20 -4.39 0.51
C PHE A 106 0.96 -5.06 1.88
N GLY A 107 0.09 -4.51 2.73
CA GLY A 107 -0.35 -5.16 3.97
C GLY A 107 -1.22 -6.40 3.74
N TRP A 108 -1.67 -6.62 2.51
CA TRP A 108 -2.51 -7.73 2.12
C TRP A 108 -1.76 -8.76 1.26
N PRO A 109 -2.30 -10.00 1.15
CA PRO A 109 -1.80 -10.98 0.19
C PRO A 109 -1.69 -10.41 -1.22
N TYR A 110 -0.71 -10.92 -1.98
CA TYR A 110 -0.39 -10.44 -3.33
C TYR A 110 -1.63 -10.37 -4.25
N LEU A 111 -1.70 -9.32 -5.07
CA LEU A 111 -2.83 -8.97 -5.95
C LEU A 111 -4.11 -8.48 -5.25
N ARG A 112 -4.06 -8.16 -3.96
CA ARG A 112 -5.14 -7.46 -3.25
C ARG A 112 -4.80 -5.97 -3.15
N GLY A 113 -5.39 -5.13 -4.02
CA GLY A 113 -5.19 -3.68 -4.03
C GLY A 113 -5.86 -3.02 -5.23
#